data_AF-A0A949EG53-F1
#
_entry.id   AF-A0A949EG53-F1
#
_cell.length_a   1.000
_cell.length_b   1.000
_cell.length_c   1.000
_cell.angle_alpha   90.00
_cell.angle_beta   90.00
_cell.angle_gamma   90.00
#
_symmetry.space_group_name_H-M   'P 1'
#
loop_
_entity.id
_entity.type
_entity.pdbx_description
1 polymer ?
#
loop_
_entity_poly.entity_id
_entity_poly.type
_entity_poly.pdbx_seq_one_letter_code
_entity_poly.pdbx_strand_id
1 'polypeptide(L)'
;MYATDPDEAIVPIFAKEKYTDMLHQVGTGIFVDFQGMPFLYTAAHVTDNLQHGELMVPTHFGIEPIEGYMAHVDLPPEIPRKEDDIDIAYYRLSNEFARTMAAIFRPLPQLRRMIITSALELGVCSIYGFPASKAKKRQGKYTSESATYRGVAAKEETYKELGLSPNTSIVVHFHKKRAVSSESGQKINPISPRGVSGGGIFAWPDGHELSPLLSLEHRRL
;
A
#
# COMPACT_ATOMS: atom_id res chain seq x y z
N MET A 1 -8.96 -8.20 15.90
CA MET A 1 -7.51 -8.39 16.16
C MET A 1 -6.77 -7.45 15.23
N TYR A 2 -5.86 -6.61 15.73
CA TYR A 2 -5.19 -5.57 14.94
C TYR A 2 -3.87 -6.07 14.33
N ALA A 3 -3.41 -5.40 13.27
CA ALA A 3 -2.15 -5.72 12.63
C ALA A 3 -0.97 -5.51 13.60
N THR A 4 -0.15 -6.54 13.73
CA THR A 4 1.10 -6.53 14.49
C THR A 4 2.31 -6.29 13.60
N ASP A 5 2.23 -6.72 12.34
CA ASP A 5 3.20 -6.44 11.28
C ASP A 5 2.50 -5.62 10.17
N PRO A 6 3.17 -4.62 9.57
CA PRO A 6 2.70 -3.94 8.37
C PRO A 6 2.07 -4.84 7.29
N ASP A 7 2.70 -5.99 6.99
CA ASP A 7 2.23 -6.91 5.94
C ASP A 7 0.80 -7.42 6.17
N GLU A 8 0.36 -7.53 7.44
CA GLU A 8 -0.99 -8.00 7.78
C GLU A 8 -2.07 -6.99 7.37
N ALA A 9 -1.73 -5.71 7.20
CA ALA A 9 -2.65 -4.64 6.84
C ALA A 9 -2.65 -4.31 5.35
N ILE A 10 -1.76 -4.92 4.56
CA ILE A 10 -1.65 -4.66 3.13
C ILE A 10 -2.57 -5.61 2.36
N VAL A 11 -3.37 -5.07 1.46
CA VAL A 11 -4.40 -5.80 0.72
C VAL A 11 -4.13 -5.67 -0.79
N PRO A 12 -4.01 -6.77 -1.55
CA PRO A 12 -3.93 -6.67 -3.00
C PRO A 12 -5.29 -6.27 -3.58
N ILE A 13 -5.30 -5.32 -4.52
CA ILE A 13 -6.50 -4.87 -5.22
C ILE A 13 -6.46 -5.39 -6.66
N PHE A 14 -7.54 -6.05 -7.04
CA PHE A 14 -7.75 -6.57 -8.38
C PHE A 14 -8.83 -5.78 -9.11
N ALA A 15 -8.71 -5.66 -10.43
CA ALA A 15 -9.79 -5.23 -11.30
C ALA A 15 -10.32 -6.45 -12.05
N LYS A 16 -11.65 -6.58 -12.07
CA LYS A 16 -12.36 -7.56 -12.85
C LYS A 16 -12.95 -6.88 -14.09
N GLU A 17 -12.45 -7.23 -15.27
CA GLU A 17 -12.92 -6.64 -16.52
C GLU A 17 -14.35 -7.07 -16.87
N LYS A 18 -15.20 -6.11 -17.25
CA LYS A 18 -16.63 -6.34 -17.52
C LYS A 18 -16.90 -7.33 -18.66
N TYR A 19 -16.04 -7.35 -19.67
CA TYR A 19 -16.29 -8.11 -20.91
C TYR A 19 -15.63 -9.48 -20.94
N THR A 20 -14.46 -9.62 -20.30
CA THR A 20 -13.63 -10.82 -20.38
C THR A 20 -13.72 -11.68 -19.12
N ASP A 21 -14.31 -11.14 -18.04
CA ASP A 21 -14.29 -11.73 -16.70
C ASP A 21 -12.85 -11.94 -16.16
N MET A 22 -11.86 -11.32 -16.82
CA MET A 22 -10.46 -11.47 -16.44
C MET A 22 -10.15 -10.61 -15.23
N LEU A 23 -9.43 -11.20 -14.27
CA LEU A 23 -9.01 -10.57 -13.05
C LEU A 23 -7.52 -10.23 -13.15
N HIS A 24 -7.20 -8.96 -12.94
CA HIS A 24 -5.83 -8.44 -12.96
C HIS A 24 -5.54 -7.66 -11.69
N GLN A 25 -4.36 -7.85 -11.12
CA GLN A 25 -3.95 -7.01 -9.99
C GLN A 25 -3.55 -5.63 -10.51
N VAL A 26 -4.23 -4.60 -10.00
CA VAL A 26 -4.07 -3.22 -10.46
C VAL A 26 -3.40 -2.33 -9.42
N GLY A 27 -3.43 -2.75 -8.15
CA GLY A 27 -2.84 -1.97 -7.08
C GLY A 27 -2.79 -2.71 -5.76
N THR A 28 -2.54 -1.93 -4.73
CA THR A 28 -2.50 -2.33 -3.34
C THR A 28 -3.31 -1.34 -2.53
N GLY A 29 -3.93 -1.79 -1.44
CA GLY A 29 -4.49 -0.92 -0.43
C GLY A 29 -3.99 -1.22 0.98
N ILE A 30 -4.30 -0.33 1.90
CA ILE A 30 -3.99 -0.46 3.33
C ILE A 30 -5.31 -0.52 4.09
N PHE A 31 -5.52 -1.62 4.80
CA PHE A 31 -6.68 -1.81 5.66
C PHE A 31 -6.44 -1.12 7.01
N VAL A 32 -7.29 -0.16 7.35
CA VAL A 32 -7.11 0.75 8.49
C VAL A 32 -8.38 0.82 9.32
N ASP A 33 -8.22 0.82 10.63
CA ASP A 33 -9.28 1.22 11.56
C ASP A 33 -9.05 2.68 11.93
N PHE A 34 -10.02 3.54 11.59
CA PHE A 34 -10.01 4.94 11.98
C PHE A 34 -11.29 5.28 12.74
N GLN A 35 -11.13 5.65 14.01
CA GLN A 35 -12.23 5.97 14.92
C GLN A 35 -13.29 4.84 14.99
N GLY A 36 -12.85 3.57 14.96
CA GLY A 36 -13.74 2.41 15.00
C GLY A 36 -14.48 2.13 13.70
N MET A 37 -14.13 2.82 12.61
CA MET A 37 -14.68 2.58 11.28
C MET A 37 -13.61 1.96 10.37
N PRO A 38 -13.97 0.95 9.55
CA PRO A 38 -13.04 0.29 8.65
C PRO A 38 -12.87 1.07 7.35
N PHE A 39 -11.60 1.30 6.98
CA PHE A 39 -11.21 1.97 5.75
C PHE A 39 -10.21 1.14 4.96
N LEU A 40 -10.29 1.21 3.64
CA LEU A 40 -9.25 0.73 2.73
C LEU A 40 -8.72 1.92 1.94
N TYR A 41 -7.49 2.34 2.24
CA TYR A 41 -6.81 3.40 1.51
C TYR A 41 -6.06 2.82 0.31
N THR A 42 -6.01 3.56 -0.80
CA THR A 42 -5.29 3.18 -2.02
C THR A 42 -4.89 4.44 -2.80
N ALA A 43 -4.20 4.27 -3.93
CA ALA A 43 -3.94 5.36 -4.86
C ALA A 43 -5.20 5.70 -5.68
N ALA A 44 -5.39 6.98 -6.03
CA ALA A 44 -6.57 7.43 -6.77
C ALA A 44 -6.65 6.77 -8.15
N HIS A 45 -5.54 6.69 -8.88
CA HIS A 45 -5.52 6.04 -10.20
C HIS A 45 -5.88 4.55 -10.19
N VAL A 46 -5.80 3.87 -9.03
CA VAL A 46 -6.28 2.48 -8.91
C VAL A 46 -7.79 2.43 -9.11
N THR A 47 -8.51 3.46 -8.66
CA THR A 47 -9.97 3.57 -8.80
C THR A 47 -10.44 3.85 -10.22
N ASP A 48 -9.57 4.36 -11.11
CA ASP A 48 -9.90 4.58 -12.52
C ASP A 48 -10.30 3.28 -13.24
N ASN A 49 -9.88 2.12 -12.73
CA ASN A 49 -10.29 0.81 -13.25
C ASN A 49 -11.80 0.53 -13.12
N LEU A 50 -12.52 1.27 -12.26
CA LEU A 50 -13.98 1.18 -12.15
C LEU A 50 -14.71 1.60 -13.44
N GLN A 51 -14.05 2.37 -14.32
CA GLN A 51 -14.62 2.72 -15.63
C GLN A 51 -14.79 1.49 -16.54
N HIS A 52 -14.00 0.43 -16.31
CA HIS A 52 -13.91 -0.74 -17.18
C HIS A 52 -14.34 -2.05 -16.50
N GLY A 53 -14.76 -1.99 -15.23
CA GLY A 53 -15.00 -3.18 -14.44
C GLY A 53 -15.30 -2.90 -12.97
N GLU A 54 -15.01 -3.88 -12.12
CA GLU A 54 -15.20 -3.80 -10.66
C GLU A 54 -13.86 -3.98 -9.94
N LEU A 55 -13.67 -3.26 -8.85
CA LEU A 55 -12.53 -3.48 -7.95
C LEU A 55 -12.86 -4.57 -6.94
N MET A 56 -11.92 -5.49 -6.77
CA MET A 56 -12.08 -6.71 -5.99
C MET A 56 -10.92 -6.88 -5.01
N VAL A 57 -11.18 -7.51 -3.86
CA VAL A 57 -10.17 -7.84 -2.85
C VAL A 57 -10.37 -9.27 -2.32
N PRO A 58 -9.33 -9.92 -1.77
CA PRO A 58 -9.49 -11.19 -1.10
C PRO A 58 -10.27 -11.06 0.22
N THR A 59 -11.19 -11.99 0.44
CA THR A 59 -12.01 -12.14 1.63
C THR A 59 -12.08 -13.62 2.01
N HIS A 60 -12.71 -13.93 3.15
CA HIS A 60 -12.98 -15.31 3.54
C HIS A 60 -13.68 -16.16 2.47
N PHE A 61 -14.49 -15.55 1.60
CA PHE A 61 -15.28 -16.25 0.57
C PHE A 61 -14.58 -16.31 -0.80
N GLY A 62 -13.39 -15.72 -0.94
CA GLY A 62 -12.65 -15.70 -2.20
C GLY A 62 -12.25 -14.29 -2.58
N ILE A 63 -12.37 -13.94 -3.87
CA ILE A 63 -12.12 -12.58 -4.34
C ILE A 63 -13.46 -11.94 -4.64
N GLU A 64 -13.83 -10.92 -3.87
CA GLU A 64 -15.15 -10.30 -3.88
C GLU A 64 -15.06 -8.80 -4.24
N PRO A 65 -16.12 -8.20 -4.82
CA PRO A 65 -16.18 -6.77 -5.06
C PRO A 65 -16.05 -5.98 -3.76
N ILE A 66 -15.35 -4.85 -3.79
CA ILE A 66 -15.19 -4.01 -2.60
C ILE A 66 -16.53 -3.35 -2.27
N GLU A 67 -17.10 -3.68 -1.10
CA GLU A 67 -18.34 -3.07 -0.63
C GLU A 67 -18.09 -1.90 0.33
N GLY A 68 -18.68 -0.75 0.01
CA GLY A 68 -18.60 0.44 0.84
C GLY A 68 -18.83 1.73 0.06
N TYR A 69 -18.54 2.84 0.72
CA TYR A 69 -18.53 4.16 0.10
C TYR A 69 -17.11 4.52 -0.36
N MET A 70 -16.95 4.80 -1.65
CA MET A 70 -15.68 5.22 -2.23
C MET A 70 -15.61 6.73 -2.35
N ALA A 71 -14.45 7.30 -2.05
CA ALA A 71 -14.14 8.70 -2.30
C ALA A 71 -12.66 8.88 -2.64
N HIS A 72 -12.38 9.93 -3.40
CA HIS A 72 -11.05 10.37 -3.78
C HIS A 72 -11.02 11.89 -3.81
N VAL A 73 -9.83 12.49 -3.93
CA VAL A 73 -9.75 13.93 -4.20
C VAL A 73 -10.33 14.19 -5.59
N ASP A 74 -11.35 15.05 -5.66
CA ASP A 74 -11.92 15.52 -6.92
C ASP A 74 -10.96 16.56 -7.53
N LEU A 75 -10.56 16.31 -8.77
CA LEU A 75 -9.81 17.28 -9.56
C LEU A 75 -10.78 18.12 -10.39
N PRO A 76 -10.49 19.41 -10.61
CA PRO A 76 -11.17 20.20 -11.61
C PRO A 76 -11.19 19.47 -12.98
N PRO A 77 -12.27 19.58 -13.78
CA PRO A 77 -12.39 18.89 -15.06
C PRO A 77 -11.24 19.16 -16.03
N GLU A 78 -10.58 20.30 -15.89
CA GLU A 78 -9.48 20.76 -16.73
C GLU A 78 -8.13 20.13 -16.35
N ILE A 79 -8.02 19.55 -15.14
CA ILE A 79 -6.79 18.95 -14.64
C ILE A 79 -6.85 17.44 -14.85
N PRO A 80 -5.97 16.86 -15.70
CA PRO A 80 -5.95 15.42 -15.91
C PRO A 80 -5.44 14.70 -14.66
N ARG A 81 -5.95 13.50 -14.38
CA ARG A 81 -5.52 12.64 -13.25
C ARG A 81 -4.01 12.40 -13.14
N LYS A 82 -3.28 12.45 -14.26
CA LYS A 82 -1.81 12.34 -14.28
C LYS A 82 -1.09 13.52 -13.60
N GLU A 83 -1.79 14.62 -13.36
CA GLU A 83 -1.34 15.85 -12.69
C GLU A 83 -1.90 15.92 -11.24
N ASP A 84 -2.42 14.81 -10.71
CA ASP A 84 -2.82 14.67 -9.31
C ASP A 84 -1.60 14.43 -8.42
N ASP A 85 -1.09 15.49 -7.78
CA ASP A 85 0.07 15.39 -6.90
C ASP A 85 -0.20 14.63 -5.58
N ILE A 86 -1.47 14.36 -5.24
CA ILE A 86 -1.85 13.66 -4.01
C ILE A 86 -2.13 12.18 -4.29
N ASP A 87 -2.83 11.87 -5.40
CA ASP A 87 -3.14 10.52 -5.89
C ASP A 87 -3.65 9.58 -4.78
N ILE A 88 -4.61 10.03 -3.96
CA ILE A 88 -5.19 9.25 -2.87
C ILE A 88 -6.69 8.98 -3.06
N ALA A 89 -7.10 7.74 -2.75
CA ALA A 89 -8.50 7.34 -2.64
C ALA A 89 -8.71 6.46 -1.41
N TYR A 90 -9.95 6.36 -0.97
CA TYR A 90 -10.34 5.45 0.10
C TYR A 90 -11.72 4.85 -0.14
N TYR A 91 -11.91 3.65 0.42
CA TYR A 91 -13.21 3.07 0.67
C TYR A 91 -13.49 3.10 2.17
N ARG A 92 -14.61 3.68 2.57
CA ARG A 92 -15.23 3.39 3.86
C ARG A 92 -16.00 2.09 3.71
N LEU A 93 -15.45 1.00 4.23
CA LEU A 93 -16.01 -0.33 4.06
C LEU A 93 -17.30 -0.49 4.87
N SER A 94 -18.21 -1.33 4.38
CA SER A 94 -19.31 -1.79 5.24
C SER A 94 -18.75 -2.64 6.40
N ASN A 95 -19.40 -2.60 7.56
CA ASN A 95 -18.94 -3.39 8.71
C ASN A 95 -19.03 -4.90 8.44
N GLU A 96 -19.95 -5.33 7.59
CA GLU A 96 -20.11 -6.73 7.20
C GLU A 96 -18.95 -7.17 6.32
N PHE A 97 -18.63 -6.39 5.28
CA PHE A 97 -17.52 -6.65 4.38
C PHE A 97 -16.15 -6.58 5.08
N ALA A 98 -15.96 -5.59 5.95
CA ALA A 98 -14.74 -5.48 6.72
C ALA A 98 -14.48 -6.72 7.59
N ARG A 99 -15.53 -7.41 8.07
CA ARG A 99 -15.39 -8.66 8.82
C ARG A 99 -14.95 -9.83 7.95
N THR A 100 -15.40 -9.91 6.69
CA THR A 100 -14.95 -10.96 5.76
C THR A 100 -13.49 -10.76 5.35
N MET A 101 -13.05 -9.50 5.19
CA MET A 101 -11.64 -9.16 5.00
C MET A 101 -10.79 -9.45 6.25
N ALA A 102 -11.32 -9.17 7.45
CA ALA A 102 -10.62 -9.35 8.71
C ALA A 102 -10.27 -10.81 9.05
N ALA A 103 -10.82 -11.78 8.30
CA ALA A 103 -10.45 -13.19 8.38
C ALA A 103 -9.08 -13.49 7.76
N ILE A 104 -8.59 -12.62 6.88
CA ILE A 104 -7.34 -12.77 6.12
C ILE A 104 -6.36 -11.66 6.49
N PHE A 105 -6.84 -10.42 6.52
CA PHE A 105 -6.07 -9.22 6.82
C PHE A 105 -6.40 -8.69 8.21
N ARG A 106 -5.54 -7.85 8.76
CA ARG A 106 -5.80 -7.17 10.04
C ARG A 106 -5.74 -5.67 9.82
N PRO A 107 -6.72 -4.90 10.33
CA PRO A 107 -6.67 -3.46 10.18
C PRO A 107 -5.51 -2.87 10.98
N LEU A 108 -4.87 -1.84 10.45
CA LEU A 108 -3.88 -1.05 11.18
C LEU A 108 -4.58 -0.13 12.19
N PRO A 109 -4.26 -0.21 13.49
CA PRO A 109 -4.92 0.60 14.52
C PRO A 109 -4.43 2.05 14.49
N GLN A 110 -5.26 2.98 14.98
CA GLN A 110 -4.90 4.40 15.08
C GLN A 110 -3.63 4.67 15.89
N LEU A 111 -3.40 3.93 16.97
CA LEU A 111 -2.25 4.10 17.85
C LEU A 111 -0.89 3.81 17.18
N ARG A 112 -0.88 3.16 16.01
CA ARG A 112 0.33 2.85 15.25
C ARG A 112 0.54 3.76 14.04
N ARG A 113 -0.18 4.89 14.00
CA ARG A 113 -0.10 5.87 12.92
C ARG A 113 0.38 7.20 13.48
N MET A 114 1.21 7.88 12.71
CA MET A 114 1.72 9.20 13.02
C MET A 114 1.43 10.11 11.83
N ILE A 115 0.99 11.34 12.10
CA ILE A 115 0.92 12.38 11.08
C ILE A 115 2.33 12.93 10.96
N ILE A 116 2.91 12.77 9.78
CA ILE A 116 4.22 13.35 9.44
C ILE A 116 3.92 14.68 8.74
N THR A 117 4.48 15.77 9.27
CA THR A 117 4.32 17.11 8.69
C THR A 117 5.30 17.38 7.55
N SER A 118 6.45 16.71 7.57
CA SER A 118 7.44 16.78 6.50
C SER A 118 8.19 15.46 6.35
N ALA A 119 8.37 15.01 5.11
CA ALA A 119 9.16 13.83 4.80
C ALA A 119 10.64 13.96 5.19
N LEU A 120 11.13 15.17 5.49
CA LEU A 120 12.47 15.43 6.02
C LEU A 120 12.67 14.92 7.46
N GLU A 121 11.58 14.67 8.18
CA GLU A 121 11.61 14.07 9.52
C GLU A 121 11.82 12.55 9.46
N LEU A 122 11.79 11.96 8.26
CA LEU A 122 11.95 10.52 8.07
C LEU A 122 13.42 10.14 7.97
N GLY A 123 13.80 9.06 8.66
CA GLY A 123 15.10 8.41 8.49
C GLY A 123 15.03 7.29 7.46
N VAL A 124 14.76 6.07 7.93
CA VAL A 124 14.61 4.88 7.09
C VAL A 124 13.14 4.53 6.93
N CYS A 125 12.74 4.18 5.71
CA CYS A 125 11.38 3.79 5.39
C CYS A 125 11.35 2.40 4.74
N SER A 126 10.26 1.69 4.99
CA SER A 126 9.90 0.48 4.25
C SER A 126 8.60 0.71 3.49
N ILE A 127 8.65 0.43 2.19
CA ILE A 127 7.51 0.49 1.28
C ILE A 127 6.99 -0.94 1.11
N TYR A 128 5.72 -1.15 1.41
CA TYR A 128 5.05 -2.43 1.30
C TYR A 128 3.97 -2.37 0.24
N GLY A 129 3.89 -3.42 -0.58
CA GLY A 129 2.73 -3.63 -1.42
C GLY A 129 2.78 -4.91 -2.22
N PHE A 130 1.83 -5.08 -3.12
CA PHE A 130 1.75 -6.22 -4.01
C PHE A 130 2.14 -5.80 -5.43
N PRO A 131 3.34 -6.14 -5.92
CA PRO A 131 3.69 -5.85 -7.30
C PRO A 131 2.84 -6.69 -8.26
N ALA A 132 2.32 -6.08 -9.32
CA ALA A 132 1.52 -6.77 -10.34
C ALA A 132 2.30 -7.90 -11.02
N SER A 133 3.63 -7.78 -11.11
CA SER A 133 4.52 -8.81 -11.65
C SER A 133 4.67 -10.07 -10.78
N LYS A 134 4.22 -10.03 -9.52
CA LYS A 134 4.12 -11.21 -8.64
C LYS A 134 2.73 -11.84 -8.64
N ALA A 135 1.75 -11.22 -9.28
CA ALA A 135 0.43 -11.81 -9.48
C ALA A 135 0.55 -12.95 -10.52
N LYS A 136 0.11 -14.15 -10.16
CA LYS A 136 0.06 -15.31 -11.05
C LYS A 136 -1.34 -15.91 -11.02
N LYS A 137 -1.85 -16.27 -12.20
CA LYS A 137 -3.03 -17.12 -12.35
C LYS A 137 -2.54 -18.53 -12.70
N ARG A 138 -2.81 -19.51 -11.84
CA ARG A 138 -2.53 -20.93 -12.11
C ARG A 138 -3.76 -21.77 -11.79
N GLN A 139 -4.27 -22.51 -12.78
CA GLN A 139 -5.39 -23.44 -12.62
C GLN A 139 -6.62 -22.80 -11.92
N GLY A 140 -7.00 -21.58 -12.32
CA GLY A 140 -8.13 -20.86 -11.73
C GLY A 140 -7.88 -20.22 -10.36
N LYS A 141 -6.72 -20.47 -9.73
CA LYS A 141 -6.29 -19.80 -8.50
C LYS A 141 -5.43 -18.59 -8.82
N TYR A 142 -5.76 -17.46 -8.20
CA TYR A 142 -4.95 -16.24 -8.24
C TYR A 142 -4.06 -16.21 -6.99
N THR A 143 -2.76 -16.06 -7.20
CA THR A 143 -1.78 -15.89 -6.12
C THR A 143 -1.10 -14.55 -6.30
N SER A 144 -0.97 -13.81 -5.22
CA SER A 144 -0.14 -12.62 -5.17
C SER A 144 0.78 -12.70 -3.96
N GLU A 145 1.97 -12.14 -4.11
CA GLU A 145 2.97 -12.09 -3.04
C GLU A 145 3.27 -10.62 -2.75
N SER A 146 3.35 -10.27 -1.47
CA SER A 146 3.82 -8.94 -1.08
C SER A 146 5.31 -8.79 -1.42
N ALA A 147 5.73 -7.54 -1.51
CA ALA A 147 7.11 -7.14 -1.64
C ALA A 147 7.36 -5.92 -0.76
N THR A 148 8.54 -5.93 -0.13
CA THR A 148 8.98 -4.88 0.78
C THR A 148 10.28 -4.28 0.26
N TYR A 149 10.31 -2.96 0.16
CA TYR A 149 11.48 -2.21 -0.25
C TYR A 149 11.91 -1.31 0.89
N ARG A 150 13.12 -1.49 1.42
CA ARG A 150 13.70 -0.61 2.44
C ARG A 150 14.63 0.40 1.78
N GLY A 151 14.57 1.65 2.22
CA GLY A 151 15.45 2.71 1.74
C GLY A 151 15.53 3.88 2.72
N VAL A 152 16.47 4.79 2.44
CA VAL A 152 16.68 5.99 3.25
C VAL A 152 15.87 7.12 2.62
N ALA A 153 15.14 7.88 3.43
CA ALA A 153 14.42 9.06 2.97
C ALA A 153 15.39 10.10 2.39
N ALA A 154 14.94 10.81 1.38
CA ALA A 154 15.76 11.79 0.69
C ALA A 154 15.93 13.07 1.52
N LYS A 155 17.04 13.77 1.29
CA LYS A 155 17.32 15.06 1.92
C LYS A 155 16.73 16.20 1.09
N GLU A 156 16.66 17.39 1.69
CA GLU A 156 16.06 18.59 1.08
C GLU A 156 16.64 18.91 -0.31
N GLU A 157 17.92 18.65 -0.53
CA GLU A 157 18.57 18.90 -1.82
C GLU A 157 17.94 18.07 -2.95
N THR A 158 17.63 16.80 -2.70
CA THR A 158 16.97 15.92 -3.68
C THR A 158 15.58 16.41 -4.02
N TYR A 159 14.84 16.95 -3.05
CA TYR A 159 13.53 17.54 -3.30
C TYR A 159 13.63 18.77 -4.23
N LYS A 160 14.61 19.64 -3.98
CA LYS A 160 14.90 20.82 -4.83
C LYS A 160 15.26 20.42 -6.26
N GLU A 161 16.10 19.40 -6.42
CA GLU A 161 16.50 18.88 -7.73
C GLU A 161 15.33 18.28 -8.52
N LEU A 162 14.40 17.61 -7.84
CA LEU A 162 13.23 16.98 -8.45
C LEU A 162 12.04 17.94 -8.63
N GLY A 163 12.12 19.15 -8.08
CA GLY A 163 11.00 20.10 -8.06
C GLY A 163 9.82 19.62 -7.21
N LEU A 164 10.08 18.80 -6.18
CA LEU A 164 9.07 18.23 -5.29
C LEU A 164 9.06 18.93 -3.94
N SER A 165 7.93 18.88 -3.23
CA SER A 165 7.81 19.37 -1.87
C SER A 165 7.87 18.22 -0.86
N PRO A 166 8.72 18.30 0.19
CA PRO A 166 8.74 17.27 1.23
C PRO A 166 7.48 17.26 2.10
N ASN A 167 6.61 18.27 1.99
CA ASN A 167 5.36 18.34 2.75
C ASN A 167 4.21 17.60 2.04
N THR A 168 4.37 17.25 0.76
CA THR A 168 3.36 16.55 -0.05
C THR A 168 3.90 15.28 -0.70
N SER A 169 5.23 15.07 -0.71
CA SER A 169 5.86 13.93 -1.36
C SER A 169 6.89 13.25 -0.45
N ILE A 170 6.92 11.92 -0.48
CA ILE A 170 7.94 11.12 0.19
C ILE A 170 8.86 10.54 -0.90
N VAL A 171 10.13 10.91 -0.86
CA VAL A 171 11.17 10.38 -1.76
C VAL A 171 12.09 9.47 -0.96
N VAL A 172 12.26 8.23 -1.44
CA VAL A 172 13.10 7.22 -0.78
C VAL A 172 14.17 6.74 -1.75
N HIS A 173 15.44 6.80 -1.33
CA HIS A 173 16.54 6.24 -2.10
C HIS A 173 16.53 4.72 -2.04
N PHE A 174 16.39 4.09 -3.21
CA PHE A 174 16.40 2.64 -3.35
C PHE A 174 17.53 2.16 -4.28
N HIS A 175 18.47 1.40 -3.72
CA HIS A 175 19.60 0.87 -4.50
C HIS A 175 19.26 -0.45 -5.18
N LYS A 176 18.69 -0.36 -6.39
CA LYS A 176 18.22 -1.53 -7.14
C LYS A 176 19.26 -2.65 -7.30
N LYS A 177 20.54 -2.30 -7.53
CA LYS A 177 21.63 -3.26 -7.76
C LYS A 177 22.19 -3.91 -6.49
N ARG A 178 21.73 -3.51 -5.30
CA ARG A 178 22.19 -4.02 -3.99
C ARG A 178 21.04 -4.56 -3.12
N ALA A 179 19.86 -4.71 -3.70
CA ALA A 179 18.73 -5.24 -2.95
C ALA A 179 18.99 -6.69 -2.51
N VAL A 180 18.59 -6.99 -1.29
CA VAL A 180 18.67 -8.31 -0.67
C VAL A 180 17.29 -8.73 -0.22
N SER A 181 16.98 -10.02 -0.31
CA SER A 181 15.75 -10.58 0.25
C SER A 181 15.80 -10.48 1.77
N SER A 182 14.73 -9.98 2.40
CA SER A 182 14.59 -10.00 3.85
C SER A 182 14.47 -11.40 4.42
N GLU A 183 13.95 -12.36 3.64
CA GLU A 183 13.76 -13.75 4.06
C GLU A 183 15.04 -14.58 3.90
N SER A 184 15.74 -14.44 2.77
CA SER A 184 16.90 -15.29 2.46
C SER A 184 18.26 -14.60 2.62
N GLY A 185 18.29 -13.28 2.82
CA GLY A 185 19.52 -12.47 2.87
C GLY A 185 20.29 -12.39 1.54
N GLN A 186 19.82 -13.08 0.49
CA GLN A 186 20.51 -13.14 -0.79
C GLN A 186 20.19 -11.93 -1.66
N LYS A 187 21.15 -11.57 -2.52
CA LYS A 187 20.97 -10.52 -3.52
C LYS A 187 19.82 -10.87 -4.46
N ILE A 188 18.85 -9.98 -4.58
CA ILE A 188 17.70 -10.13 -5.48
C ILE A 188 17.70 -9.05 -6.55
N ASN A 189 17.10 -9.36 -7.70
CA ASN A 189 16.70 -8.32 -8.65
C ASN A 189 15.37 -7.73 -8.18
N PRO A 190 15.33 -6.42 -7.84
CA PRO A 190 14.11 -5.81 -7.35
C PRO A 190 13.02 -5.84 -8.39
N ILE A 191 11.86 -6.17 -7.90
CA ILE A 191 10.66 -6.29 -8.69
C ILE A 191 10.23 -4.89 -9.09
N SER A 192 9.61 -4.78 -10.27
CA SER A 192 9.07 -3.50 -10.72
C SER A 192 8.04 -3.01 -9.69
N PRO A 193 8.06 -1.73 -9.29
CA PRO A 193 7.10 -1.19 -8.34
C PRO A 193 5.67 -1.09 -8.91
N ARG A 194 5.45 -1.43 -10.20
CA ARG A 194 4.11 -1.50 -10.79
C ARG A 194 3.20 -2.43 -9.96
N GLY A 195 2.06 -1.90 -9.51
CA GLY A 195 1.09 -2.58 -8.64
C GLY A 195 1.29 -2.33 -7.14
N VAL A 196 2.45 -1.79 -6.72
CA VAL A 196 2.68 -1.35 -5.33
C VAL A 196 1.91 -0.05 -5.03
N SER A 197 1.42 0.66 -6.05
CA SER A 197 0.57 1.85 -5.93
C SER A 197 -0.57 1.63 -4.92
N GLY A 198 -0.71 2.56 -3.97
CA GLY A 198 -1.68 2.47 -2.86
C GLY A 198 -1.23 1.62 -1.67
N GLY A 199 -0.04 1.01 -1.75
CA GLY A 199 0.63 0.34 -0.64
C GLY A 199 1.13 1.30 0.44
N GLY A 200 1.57 0.74 1.56
CA GLY A 200 1.96 1.51 2.75
C GLY A 200 3.43 1.87 2.80
N ILE A 201 3.71 3.09 3.28
CA ILE A 201 5.05 3.53 3.66
C ILE A 201 5.12 3.54 5.19
N PHE A 202 6.07 2.81 5.74
CA PHE A 202 6.26 2.66 7.19
C PHE A 202 7.64 3.20 7.56
N ALA A 203 7.64 4.23 8.41
CA ALA A 203 8.86 4.82 8.96
C ALA A 203 9.42 3.94 10.07
N TRP A 204 10.74 3.77 10.09
CA TRP A 204 11.45 3.12 11.17
C TRP A 204 11.74 4.13 12.28
N PRO A 205 11.55 3.78 13.55
CA PRO A 205 12.04 4.60 14.66
C PRO A 205 13.57 4.73 14.61
N ASP A 206 14.08 5.86 15.07
CA ASP A 206 15.52 6.08 15.23
C ASP A 206 16.16 4.96 16.08
N GLY A 207 17.30 4.46 15.62
CA GLY A 207 18.04 3.36 16.25
C GLY A 207 17.50 1.96 15.96
N HIS A 208 16.41 1.83 15.20
CA HIS A 208 15.82 0.53 14.82
C HIS A 208 15.93 0.22 13.32
N GLU A 209 16.69 0.99 12.56
CA GLU A 209 16.76 0.97 11.10
C GLU A 209 17.28 -0.36 10.53
N LEU A 210 18.08 -1.09 11.31
CA LEU A 210 18.68 -2.38 10.96
C LEU A 210 17.88 -3.58 11.49
N SER A 211 16.75 -3.36 12.18
CA SER A 211 15.96 -4.46 12.73
C SER A 211 15.37 -5.35 11.61
N PRO A 212 15.37 -6.68 11.79
CA PRO A 212 14.85 -7.61 10.79
C PRO A 212 13.32 -7.58 10.69
N LEU A 213 12.63 -7.12 11.74
CA LEU A 213 11.17 -6.99 11.82
C LEU A 213 10.80 -5.55 12.13
N LEU A 214 9.74 -5.06 11.49
CA LEU A 214 9.12 -3.75 11.81
C LEU A 214 8.27 -3.83 13.10
N SER A 215 8.34 -4.96 13.80
CA SER A 215 7.69 -5.16 15.09
C SER A 215 8.31 -4.22 16.13
N LEU A 216 7.60 -3.13 16.40
CA LEU A 216 7.68 -2.41 17.66
C LEU A 216 7.22 -3.36 18.77
N GLU A 217 8.10 -4.24 19.23
CA GLU A 217 8.01 -4.69 20.62
C GLU A 217 8.30 -3.46 21.47
N HIS A 218 7.24 -2.76 21.90
CA HIS A 218 7.30 -2.09 23.18
C HIS A 218 7.53 -3.17 24.25
N ARG A 219 8.79 -3.56 24.45
CA ARG A 219 9.23 -4.09 25.73
C ARG A 219 9.12 -2.95 26.73
N ARG A 220 7.91 -2.76 27.26
CA ARG A 220 7.74 -2.11 28.55
C ARG A 220 8.51 -2.97 29.56
N LEU A 221 9.48 -2.36 30.22
CA LEU A 221 9.84 -2.72 31.59
C LEU A 221 8.62 -2.58 32.49
#